data_AF-A0A5A5TGC2-F1
#
_entry.id   AF-A0A5A5TGC2-F1
#
_cell.length_a   1.000
_cell.length_b   1.000
_cell.length_c   1.000
_cell.angle_alpha   90.00
_cell.angle_beta   90.00
_cell.angle_gamma   90.00
#
_symmetry.space_group_name_H-M   'P 1'
#
loop_
_entity.id
_entity.type
_entity.pdbx_description
1 polymer ?
#
loop_
_entity_poly.entity_id
_entity_poly.type
_entity_poly.pdbx_seq_one_letter_code
_entity_poly.pdbx_strand_id
1 'polypeptide(L)'
;MRWFVRPSYYGPLLIRGSQLDNSHQIRFDDGLLSEIALNIPQGDSQQWYDRPSETRLQVPGCYAYQVDGIHFSQILVFQAVVKNS
;
A
#
# COMPACT_ATOMS: atom_id res chain seq x y z
N MET A 1 -6.87 -2.51 4.98
CA MET A 1 -6.53 -3.20 3.71
C MET A 1 -5.61 -4.38 3.97
N ARG A 2 -5.32 -5.19 2.95
CA ARG A 2 -4.39 -6.32 3.08
C ARG A 2 -3.58 -6.44 1.80
N TRP A 3 -2.27 -6.53 1.94
CA TRP A 3 -1.34 -6.67 0.84
C TRP A 3 -1.03 -8.14 0.63
N PHE A 4 -1.23 -8.61 -0.59
CA PHE A 4 -0.90 -9.97 -1.01
C PHE A 4 0.17 -9.91 -2.09
N VAL A 5 1.27 -10.61 -1.88
CA VAL A 5 2.39 -10.67 -2.81
C VAL A 5 2.52 -12.10 -3.33
N ARG A 6 2.59 -12.24 -4.66
CA ARG A 6 2.69 -13.54 -5.33
C ARG A 6 3.96 -14.27 -4.86
N PRO A 7 3.92 -15.61 -4.73
CA PRO A 7 5.09 -16.40 -4.32
C PRO A 7 6.33 -16.19 -5.22
N SER A 8 6.11 -15.84 -6.49
CA SER A 8 7.17 -15.61 -7.47
C SER A 8 7.97 -14.32 -7.23
N TYR A 9 7.50 -13.41 -6.37
CA TYR A 9 8.20 -12.18 -6.03
C TYR A 9 8.90 -12.32 -4.68
N TYR A 10 10.18 -11.97 -4.65
CA TYR A 10 11.00 -11.90 -3.45
C TYR A 10 11.87 -10.65 -3.51
N GLY A 11 12.33 -10.18 -2.35
CA GLY A 11 13.14 -8.97 -2.20
C GLY A 11 12.35 -7.73 -1.75
N PRO A 12 12.94 -6.53 -1.85
CA PRO A 12 12.40 -5.32 -1.26
C PRO A 12 11.10 -4.89 -1.94
N LEU A 13 10.09 -4.50 -1.17
CA LEU A 13 8.85 -3.91 -1.66
C LEU A 13 8.54 -2.65 -0.86
N LEU A 14 8.36 -1.53 -1.55
CA LEU A 14 8.03 -0.25 -0.95
C LEU A 14 6.62 0.17 -1.36
N ILE A 15 5.79 0.54 -0.39
CA ILE A 15 4.44 1.04 -0.61
C ILE A 15 4.35 2.44 -0.02
N ARG A 16 4.04 3.41 -0.86
CA ARG A 16 3.85 4.82 -0.50
C ARG A 16 2.45 5.26 -0.88
N GLY A 17 1.95 6.31 -0.23
CA GLY A 17 0.61 6.81 -0.48
C GLY A 17 0.55 8.32 -0.53
N SER A 18 -0.25 8.87 -1.44
CA SER A 18 -0.53 10.30 -1.53
C SER A 18 -1.95 10.55 -2.00
N GLN A 19 -2.50 11.69 -1.60
CA GLN A 19 -3.63 12.28 -2.31
C GLN A 19 -3.18 12.77 -3.69
N LEU A 20 -4.05 12.63 -4.69
CA LEU A 20 -3.80 13.03 -6.08
C LEU A 20 -4.48 14.36 -6.43
N ASP A 21 -5.61 14.65 -5.81
CA ASP A 21 -6.40 15.87 -6.06
C ASP A 21 -6.13 16.98 -5.05
N ASN A 22 -5.25 16.74 -4.06
CA ASN A 22 -4.79 17.71 -3.08
C ASN A 22 -3.48 17.23 -2.42
N SER A 23 -3.04 17.88 -1.34
CA SER A 23 -1.77 17.62 -0.66
C SER A 23 -1.88 16.88 0.68
N HIS A 24 -3.01 16.22 1.00
CA HIS A 24 -3.08 15.44 2.24
C HIS A 24 -2.29 14.14 2.11
N GLN A 25 -1.65 13.75 3.21
CA GLN A 25 -0.84 12.54 3.28
C GLN A 25 -1.70 11.32 3.57
N ILE A 26 -1.31 10.18 3.00
CA ILE A 26 -1.74 8.88 3.48
C ILE A 26 -0.80 8.47 4.63
N ARG A 27 -1.37 7.95 5.71
CA ARG A 27 -0.61 7.27 6.76
C ARG A 27 -1.03 5.81 6.87
N PHE A 28 -0.12 4.96 7.32
CA PHE A 28 -0.35 3.52 7.45
C PHE A 28 -0.40 3.08 8.91
N ASP A 29 -1.10 1.97 9.13
CA ASP A 29 -1.26 1.27 10.41
C ASP A 29 -1.84 2.15 11.50
N ASP A 30 -1.13 2.34 12.61
CA ASP A 30 -1.53 3.24 13.71
C ASP A 30 -1.48 4.73 13.33
N GLY A 31 -1.03 5.05 12.12
CA GLY A 31 -0.91 6.41 11.59
C GLY A 31 0.49 7.01 11.72
N LEU A 32 1.45 6.26 12.27
CA LEU A 32 2.83 6.73 12.44
C LEU A 32 3.67 6.56 11.17
N LEU A 33 3.30 5.61 10.30
CA LEU A 33 4.07 5.29 9.10
C LEU A 33 3.65 6.15 7.90
N SER A 34 4.62 6.77 7.22
CA SER A 34 4.44 7.39 5.89
C SER A 34 4.48 6.38 4.74
N GLU A 35 5.05 5.21 4.98
CA GLU A 35 5.29 4.17 3.99
C GLU A 35 5.39 2.79 4.64
N ILE A 36 5.19 1.75 3.84
CA ILE A 36 5.41 0.37 4.25
C ILE A 36 6.61 -0.14 3.45
N ALA A 37 7.71 -0.41 4.13
CA ALA A 37 8.86 -1.09 3.57
C ALA A 37 8.87 -2.55 4.02
N LEU A 38 8.85 -3.49 3.07
CA LEU A 38 8.88 -4.93 3.31
C LEU A 38 10.11 -5.52 2.65
N ASN A 39 10.67 -6.56 3.26
CA ASN A 39 11.62 -7.44 2.59
C ASN A 39 10.96 -8.81 2.45
N ILE A 40 10.51 -9.13 1.24
CA ILE A 40 9.79 -10.38 0.99
C ILE A 40 10.80 -11.52 0.96
N PRO A 41 10.73 -12.49 1.90
CA PRO A 41 11.67 -13.59 1.92
C PRO A 41 11.48 -14.47 0.68
N GLN A 42 12.57 -15.05 0.20
CA GLN A 42 12.48 -16.15 -0.76
C GLN A 42 11.95 -17.38 -0.01
N GLY A 43 10.66 -17.67 -0.20
CA GLY A 43 9.95 -18.76 0.45
C GLY A 43 9.72 -19.96 -0.46
N ASP A 44 8.91 -20.91 0.01
CA ASP A 44 8.36 -21.95 -0.86
C ASP A 44 7.51 -21.32 -1.96
N SER A 45 7.71 -21.78 -3.19
CA SER A 45 7.18 -21.22 -4.44
C SER A 45 5.65 -21.17 -4.56
N GLN A 46 4.92 -21.68 -3.57
CA GLN A 46 3.45 -21.76 -3.57
C GLN A 46 2.79 -20.86 -2.52
N GLN A 47 3.51 -20.33 -1.53
CA GLN A 47 2.90 -19.55 -0.46
C GLN A 47 2.89 -18.05 -0.78
N TRP A 48 1.70 -17.46 -0.73
CA TRP A 48 1.55 -16.01 -0.85
C TRP A 48 2.04 -15.33 0.43
N TYR A 49 2.78 -14.24 0.27
CA TYR A 49 3.08 -13.36 1.39
C TYR A 49 1.88 -12.46 1.68
N ASP A 50 1.53 -12.35 2.95
CA ASP A 50 0.40 -11.59 3.47
C ASP A 50 0.92 -10.53 4.43
N ARG A 51 0.44 -9.29 4.28
CA ARG A 51 0.61 -8.23 5.28
C ARG A 51 -0.67 -7.41 5.47
N PRO A 52 -1.36 -7.51 6.62
CA PRO A 52 -2.49 -6.61 6.93
C PRO A 52 -1.98 -5.19 7.14
N SER A 53 -2.74 -4.18 6.71
CA SER A 53 -2.42 -2.77 6.97
C SER A 53 -3.68 -1.94 7.15
N GLU A 54 -3.63 -0.89 7.96
CA GLU A 54 -4.65 0.16 7.93
C GLU A 54 -4.19 1.32 7.04
N THR A 55 -5.14 1.89 6.29
CA THR A 55 -4.92 3.15 5.57
C THR A 55 -5.68 4.23 6.31
N ARG A 56 -4.98 5.29 6.71
CA ARG A 56 -5.56 6.45 7.39
C ARG A 56 -5.54 7.64 6.45
N LEU A 57 -6.73 8.20 6.24
CA LEU A 57 -7.00 9.33 5.37
C LEU A 57 -7.64 10.45 6.19
N GLN A 58 -7.21 11.69 5.98
CA GLN A 58 -7.72 12.83 6.73
C GLN A 58 -9.06 13.35 6.19
N VAL A 59 -9.27 13.23 4.88
CA VAL A 59 -10.43 13.79 4.17
C VAL A 59 -10.87 12.84 3.04
N PRO A 60 -12.10 12.97 2.53
CA PRO A 60 -12.49 12.37 1.26
C PRO A 60 -11.67 12.94 0.09
N GLY A 61 -11.52 12.17 -0.98
CA GLY A 61 -10.75 12.60 -2.15
C GLY A 61 -10.24 11.45 -3.01
N CYS A 62 -9.45 11.79 -4.04
CA CYS A 62 -8.76 10.85 -4.90
C CYS A 62 -7.34 10.58 -4.40
N TYR A 63 -6.99 9.32 -4.24
CA TYR A 63 -5.73 8.88 -3.66
C TYR A 63 -5.06 7.83 -4.54
N ALA A 64 -3.77 7.64 -4.35
CA ALA A 64 -3.06 6.50 -4.91
C ALA A 64 -2.09 5.88 -3.92
N TYR A 65 -1.93 4.57 -4.05
CA TYR A 65 -0.72 3.89 -3.61
C TYR A 65 0.26 3.78 -4.78
N GLN A 66 1.53 4.05 -4.51
CA GLN A 66 2.63 3.64 -5.37
C GLN A 66 3.30 2.42 -4.74
N VAL A 67 3.43 1.35 -5.51
CA VAL A 67 4.04 0.07 -5.11
C VAL A 67 5.26 -0.14 -5.98
N ASP A 68 6.44 -0.07 -5.37
CA ASP A 68 7.72 -0.22 -6.05
C ASP A 68 8.37 -1.54 -5.63
N GLY A 69 8.62 -2.39 -6.62
CA GLY A 69 9.43 -3.58 -6.49
C GLY A 69 10.73 -3.48 -7.29
N ILE A 70 11.56 -4.52 -7.25
CA ILE A 70 12.90 -4.51 -7.87
C ILE A 70 12.84 -4.26 -9.39
N HIS A 71 11.76 -4.72 -10.05
CA HIS A 71 11.61 -4.69 -11.52
C HIS A 71 10.30 -4.06 -11.98
N PHE A 72 9.54 -3.45 -11.07
CA PHE A 72 8.28 -2.81 -11.42
C PHE A 72 7.96 -1.64 -10.52
N SER A 73 7.14 -0.73 -11.04
CA SER A 73 6.44 0.28 -10.26
C SER A 73 4.99 0.29 -10.72
N GLN A 74 4.06 0.22 -9.77
CA GLN A 74 2.63 0.17 -10.03
C GLN A 74 1.89 1.23 -9.22
N ILE A 75 0.94 1.91 -9.86
CA ILE A 75 0.04 2.87 -9.21
C ILE A 75 -1.35 2.23 -9.05
N LEU A 76 -1.90 2.31 -7.84
CA LEU A 76 -3.24 1.86 -7.50
C LEU A 76 -4.08 3.08 -7.09
N VAL A 77 -4.93 3.57 -7.98
CA VAL A 77 -5.79 4.72 -7.73
C VAL A 77 -7.09 4.27 -7.05
N PHE A 78 -7.55 5.03 -6.06
CA PHE A 78 -8.83 4.82 -5.41
C PHE A 78 -9.45 6.16 -4.96
N GLN A 79 -10.77 6.16 -4.77
CA GLN A 79 -11.50 7.29 -4.22
C GLN A 79 -11.96 6.97 -2.79
N ALA A 80 -11.72 7.88 -1.87
CA ALA A 80 -12.27 7.86 -0.52
C ALA A 80 -13.53 8.73 -0.47
N VAL A 81 -14.64 8.16 -0.03
CA VAL A 81 -15.93 8.83 0.11
C VAL A 81 -16.45 8.68 1.54
N VAL A 82 -17.16 9.70 2.04
CA VAL A 82 -17.90 9.57 3.30
C VAL A 82 -19.09 8.66 3.05
N LYS A 83 -19.22 7.59 3.85
CA LYS A 83 -20.43 6.79 3.87
C LYS A 83 -21.45 7.51 4.75
N ASN A 84 -22.50 8.03 4.14
CA ASN A 84 -23.68 8.49 4.88
C ASN A 84 -24.54 7.27 5.22
N SER A 85 -24.85 7.10 6.50
CA SER A 85 -25.74 6.04 7.01
C SER A 85 -27.21 6.35 6.75
#